data_AF-A0A9X2FG58-F1
#
_entry.id   AF-A0A9X2FG58-F1
#
_cell.length_a   1.000
_cell.length_b   1.000
_cell.length_c   1.000
_cell.angle_alpha   90.00
_cell.angle_beta   90.00
_cell.angle_gamma   90.00
#
_symmetry.space_group_name_H-M   'P 1'
#
loop_
_entity.id
_entity.type
_entity.pdbx_description
1 polymer ?
#
loop_
_entity_poly.entity_id
_entity_poly.type
_entity_poly.pdbx_seq_one_letter_code
_entity_poly.pdbx_strand_id
1 'polypeptide(L)' 'MAKAMTFGGMAVAGLSLLLFGLDLVAKFPFGRQSILIDIGFVICAGILGYLSWNAYRDL' A
#
# COMPACT_ATOMS: atom_id res chain seq x y z
N MET A 1 20.58 2.31 -8.61
CA MET A 1 19.88 1.01 -8.44
C MET A 1 18.96 1.06 -7.22
N ALA A 2 19.49 1.23 -6.00
CA ALA A 2 18.69 1.16 -4.77
C ALA A 2 17.56 2.22 -4.66
N LYS A 3 17.81 3.47 -5.09
CA LYS A 3 16.77 4.53 -5.12
C LYS A 3 15.57 4.22 -6.04
N ALA A 4 15.77 3.48 -7.13
CA ALA A 4 14.68 3.13 -8.04
C ALA A 4 13.78 2.05 -7.43
N MET A 5 14.35 1.08 -6.70
CA MET A 5 13.60 0.04 -6.00
C MET A 5 12.79 0.59 -4.83
N THR A 6 13.33 1.55 -4.06
CA THR A 6 12.57 2.20 -2.97
C THR A 6 11.44 3.06 -3.51
N PHE A 7 11.63 3.76 -4.64
CA PHE A 7 10.56 4.49 -5.30
C PHE A 7 9.48 3.56 -5.88
N GLY A 8 9.87 2.42 -6.46
CA GLY A 8 8.94 1.38 -6.88
C GLY A 8 8.12 0.82 -5.72
N GLY A 9 8.76 0.52 -4.58
CA GLY A 9 8.08 0.06 -3.36
C GLY A 9 7.08 1.07 -2.80
N MET A 10 7.46 2.36 -2.77
CA MET A 10 6.54 3.44 -2.38
C MET A 10 5.36 3.61 -3.35
N ALA A 11 5.61 3.51 -4.66
CA ALA A 11 4.55 3.62 -5.67
C ALA A 11 3.52 2.47 -5.56
N VAL A 12 3.99 1.24 -5.39
CA VAL A 12 3.12 0.07 -5.18
C VAL A 12 2.35 0.21 -3.87
N ALA A 13 3.01 0.59 -2.77
CA ALA A 13 2.37 0.82 -1.49
C ALA A 13 1.25 1.89 -1.57
N GLY A 14 1.52 3.00 -2.25
CA GLY A 14 0.54 4.07 -2.46
C GLY A 14 -0.66 3.62 -3.29
N LEU A 15 -0.43 2.88 -4.38
CA LEU A 15 -1.50 2.32 -5.21
C LEU A 15 -2.34 1.28 -4.44
N SER A 16 -1.71 0.41 -3.66
CA SER A 16 -2.40 -0.58 -2.83
C SER A 16 -3.23 0.09 -1.73
N LEU A 17 -2.70 1.11 -1.05
CA LEU A 17 -3.46 1.89 -0.07
C LEU A 17 -4.65 2.61 -0.69
N LEU A 18 -4.49 3.19 -1.88
CA LEU A 18 -5.59 3.81 -2.60
C LEU A 18 -6.67 2.79 -2.97
N LEU A 19 -6.31 1.65 -3.58
CA LEU A 19 -7.28 0.65 -4.02
C LEU A 19 -8.03 0.00 -2.85
N PHE A 20 -7.31 -0.50 -1.84
CA PHE A 20 -7.92 -1.19 -0.71
C PHE A 20 -8.52 -0.22 0.32
N GLY A 21 -7.96 0.97 0.48
CA GLY A 21 -8.57 2.02 1.32
C GLY A 21 -9.88 2.53 0.71
N LEU A 22 -9.93 2.68 -0.61
CA LEU A 22 -11.14 3.10 -1.32
C LEU A 22 -12.18 1.97 -1.36
N ASP A 23 -11.77 0.70 -1.45
CA ASP A 23 -12.71 -0.43 -1.27
C ASP A 23 -13.27 -0.49 0.16
N LEU A 24 -12.46 -0.18 1.17
CA LEU A 24 -12.89 -0.11 2.56
C LEU A 24 -13.89 1.04 2.83
N VAL A 25 -13.83 2.15 2.08
CA VAL A 25 -14.73 3.30 2.29
C VAL A 25 -15.95 3.25 1.36
N ALA A 26 -15.76 2.94 0.08
CA ALA A 26 -16.76 3.05 -0.96
C ALA A 26 -17.25 1.70 -1.53
N LYS A 27 -16.72 0.56 -1.06
CA LYS A 27 -17.00 -0.80 -1.60
C LYS A 27 -16.70 -0.92 -3.11
N PHE A 28 -15.81 -0.10 -3.61
CA PHE A 28 -15.42 -0.03 -5.01
C PHE A 28 -13.90 0.03 -5.03
N PRO A 29 -13.18 -0.83 -5.79
CA PRO A 29 -13.56 -1.63 -6.96
C PRO A 29 -13.75 -3.15 -6.75
N PHE A 30 -13.54 -3.70 -5.55
CA PHE A 30 -13.61 -5.15 -5.27
C PHE A 30 -14.92 -5.59 -4.61
N GLY A 31 -15.81 -4.65 -4.29
CA GLY A 31 -17.15 -4.95 -3.77
C GLY A 31 -17.15 -5.35 -2.29
N ARG A 32 -16.03 -5.17 -1.57
CA ARG A 32 -15.88 -5.52 -0.15
C ARG A 32 -16.31 -6.95 0.15
N GLN A 33 -15.78 -7.91 -0.63
CA GLN A 33 -16.06 -9.34 -0.43
C GLN A 33 -15.68 -9.81 0.98
N SER A 34 -14.59 -9.29 1.54
CA SER A 34 -14.18 -9.61 2.90
C SER A 34 -13.43 -8.45 3.54
N ILE A 35 -14.06 -7.84 4.54
CA ILE A 35 -13.52 -6.69 5.30
C ILE A 35 -12.16 -7.03 5.92
N LEU A 36 -11.95 -8.29 6.29
CA LEU A 36 -10.70 -8.77 6.88
C LEU A 36 -9.54 -8.67 5.87
N ILE A 37 -9.81 -8.94 4.59
CA ILE A 37 -8.82 -8.89 3.51
C ILE A 37 -8.45 -7.44 3.21
N ASP A 38 -9.44 -6.55 3.11
CA ASP A 38 -9.20 -5.12 2.85
C ASP A 38 -8.35 -4.49 3.95
N ILE A 39 -8.68 -4.75 5.21
CA ILE A 39 -7.92 -4.25 6.36
C ILE A 39 -6.50 -4.83 6.36
N GLY A 40 -6.36 -6.14 6.11
CA GLY A 40 -5.05 -6.79 6.02
C GLY A 40 -4.16 -6.17 4.95
N PHE A 41 -4.71 -5.93 3.75
CA PHE A 41 -3.98 -5.30 2.66
C PHE A 41 -3.63 -3.83 2.95
N VAL A 42 -4.52 -3.06 3.57
CA VAL A 42 -4.24 -1.68 3.99
C VAL A 42 -3.07 -1.64 4.98
N ILE A 43 -3.04 -2.54 5.96
CA ILE A 43 -1.96 -2.62 6.94
C ILE A 43 -0.63 -3.00 6.26
N CYS A 44 -0.63 -4.05 5.43
CA CYS A 44 0.56 -4.49 4.70
C CYS A 44 1.09 -3.38 3.78
N ALA A 45 0.21 -2.68 3.06
CA ALA A 45 0.58 -1.57 2.20
C ALA A 45 1.16 -0.39 3.00
N GLY A 46 0.60 -0.08 4.17
CA GLY A 46 1.17 0.91 5.09
C GLY A 46 2.58 0.55 5.58
N ILE A 47 2.81 -0.71 5.97
CA ILE A 47 4.12 -1.21 6.38
C ILE A 47 5.13 -1.14 5.22
N LEU A 48 4.72 -1.58 4.03
CA LEU A 48 5.56 -1.55 2.83
C LEU A 48 5.97 -0.10 2.47
N GLY A 49 5.02 0.83 2.53
CA GLY A 49 5.27 2.24 2.29
C GLY A 49 6.24 2.83 3.32
N TYR A 50 6.03 2.53 4.60
CA TYR A 50 6.90 2.99 5.69
C TYR A 50 8.33 2.47 5.55
N LEU A 51 8.49 1.17 5.27
CA LEU A 51 9.81 0.56 5.07
C LEU A 51 10.51 1.11 3.83
N SER A 52 9.76 1.30 2.73
CA SER A 52 10.30 1.87 1.50
C SER A 52 10.72 3.33 1.68
N TRP A 53 9.97 4.10 2.47
CA TRP A 53 10.32 5.48 2.84
C TRP A 53 11.56 5.55 3.73
N ASN A 54 11.66 4.67 4.73
CA ASN A 54 12.80 4.60 5.62
C ASN A 54 14.08 4.24 4.83
N ALA A 55 14.00 3.20 4.00
CA ALA A 55 15.09 2.81 3.11
C ALA A 55 15.47 3.92 2.10
N TYR A 56 14.53 4.75 1.64
CA TYR A 56 14.82 5.91 0.80
C TYR A 56 15.56 7.02 1.56
N ARG A 57 15.23 7.24 2.84
CA ARG A 57 15.91 8.22 3.70
C ARG A 57 17.35 7.83 4.03
N ASP A 58 17.65 6.53 4.07
CA ASP A 58 19.01 6.02 4.30
C ASP A 58 19.93 6.09 3.07
N LEU A 59 19.41 6.47 1.88
CA LEU A 59 20.09 6.49 0.57
C LEU A 59 20.38 7.90 0.01
#